data_AF-A0A6B9ZFC0-F1
#
_entry.id   AF-A0A6B9ZFC0-F1
#
_cell.length_a   1.000
_cell.length_b   1.000
_cell.length_c   1.000
_cell.angle_alpha   90.00
_cell.angle_beta   90.00
_cell.angle_gamma   90.00
#
_symmetry.space_group_name_H-M   'P 1'
#
loop_
_entity.id
_entity.type
_entity.pdbx_description
1 polymer ?
#
loop_
_entity_poly.entity_id
_entity_poly.type
_entity_poly.pdbx_seq_one_letter_code
_entity_poly.pdbx_strand_id
1 'polypeptide(L)'
;MLHHYTDLIRKFDAVPIEKIASFFHDNADQIDTLIQLYQAYNKHILHAQSNRIQELKQAIISITADDAWSDMEGLELVYEDFSPAMMITGGFASGAGEALHTFNLFLTAPDQLSWSHYEDQIISRYTKHEPVIQGRRTILPIGTIPGHDTSAILHALEDAYTLLSELTVSNFLPTLTSH
;
A
#
# COMPACT_ATOMS: atom_id res chain seq x y z
N MET A 1 7.79 -2.97 -20.04
CA MET A 1 7.90 -1.51 -19.80
C MET A 1 9.20 -0.90 -20.33
N LEU A 2 10.39 -1.49 -20.08
CA LEU A 2 11.67 -0.94 -20.59
C LEU A 2 11.71 -0.76 -22.12
N HIS A 3 11.21 -1.72 -22.90
CA HIS A 3 11.20 -1.69 -24.38
C HIS A 3 10.44 -0.50 -24.97
N HIS A 4 9.39 -0.02 -24.31
CA HIS A 4 8.56 1.06 -24.84
C HIS A 4 9.25 2.42 -24.69
N TYR A 5 10.01 2.61 -23.61
CA TYR A 5 10.83 3.80 -23.39
C TYR A 5 12.03 3.86 -24.34
N THR A 6 12.71 2.73 -24.59
CA THR A 6 13.81 2.69 -25.56
C THR A 6 13.35 3.00 -26.99
N ASP A 7 12.15 2.54 -27.38
CA ASP A 7 11.57 2.86 -28.69
C ASP A 7 11.15 4.33 -28.81
N LEU A 8 10.64 4.92 -27.72
CA LEU A 8 10.32 6.35 -27.66
C LEU A 8 11.57 7.21 -27.79
N ILE A 9 12.60 6.94 -26.97
CA ILE A 9 13.88 7.66 -26.99
C ILE A 9 14.54 7.55 -28.37
N ARG A 10 14.60 6.35 -28.94
CA ARG A 10 15.18 6.13 -30.27
C ARG A 10 14.42 6.84 -31.40
N LYS A 11 13.10 7.01 -31.28
CA LYS A 11 12.29 7.81 -32.22
C LYS A 11 12.54 9.31 -32.05
N PHE A 12 12.76 9.78 -30.82
CA PHE A 12 13.12 11.18 -30.55
C PHE A 12 14.53 11.50 -31.06
N ASP A 13 15.52 10.64 -30.86
CA ASP A 13 16.90 10.84 -31.34
C ASP A 13 17.01 10.92 -32.88
N ALA A 14 16.03 10.35 -33.59
CA ALA A 14 15.99 10.37 -35.05
C ALA A 14 15.41 11.67 -35.64
N VAL A 15 14.84 12.56 -34.82
CA VAL A 15 14.28 13.84 -35.27
C VAL A 15 15.35 14.93 -35.15
N PRO A 16 15.57 15.77 -36.20
CA PRO A 16 16.49 16.89 -36.11
C PRO A 16 16.19 17.79 -34.92
N ILE A 17 17.24 18.19 -34.18
CA ILE A 17 17.11 18.94 -32.93
C ILE A 17 16.37 20.26 -33.15
N GLU A 18 16.50 20.88 -34.32
CA GLU A 18 15.80 22.12 -34.68
C GLU A 18 14.28 21.92 -34.74
N LYS A 19 13.83 20.77 -35.23
CA LYS A 19 12.39 20.43 -35.29
C LYS A 19 11.82 20.12 -33.90
N ILE A 20 12.60 19.42 -33.07
CA ILE A 20 12.22 19.17 -31.67
C ILE A 20 12.15 20.50 -30.92
N ALA A 21 13.16 21.35 -31.06
CA ALA A 21 13.23 22.64 -30.39
C ALA A 21 12.08 23.55 -30.80
N SER A 22 11.78 23.68 -32.10
CA SER A 22 10.60 24.42 -32.56
C SER A 22 9.29 23.84 -32.02
N PHE A 23 9.12 22.51 -32.05
CA PHE A 23 7.90 21.90 -31.51
C PHE A 23 7.70 22.22 -30.02
N PHE A 24 8.71 22.01 -29.18
CA PHE A 24 8.59 22.30 -27.75
C PHE A 24 8.48 23.79 -27.46
N HIS A 25 9.11 24.66 -28.26
CA HIS A 25 8.97 26.10 -28.14
C HIS A 25 7.55 26.55 -28.50
N ASP A 26 7.01 26.10 -29.63
CA ASP A 26 5.69 26.46 -30.13
C ASP A 26 4.55 25.90 -29.24
N ASN A 27 4.82 24.83 -28.50
CA ASN A 27 3.87 24.16 -27.61
C ASN A 27 4.18 24.36 -26.11
N ALA A 28 5.14 25.21 -25.74
CA ALA A 28 5.60 25.36 -24.36
C ALA A 28 4.44 25.67 -23.40
N ASP A 29 3.58 26.63 -23.75
CA ASP A 29 2.43 27.02 -22.92
C ASP A 29 1.41 25.88 -22.73
N GLN A 30 1.20 25.06 -23.76
CA GLN A 30 0.29 23.91 -23.68
C GLN A 30 0.88 22.81 -22.78
N ILE A 31 2.19 22.56 -22.89
CA ILE A 31 2.90 21.61 -22.03
C ILE A 31 2.86 22.07 -20.59
N ASP A 32 3.14 23.34 -20.32
CA ASP A 32 3.05 23.92 -18.98
C ASP A 32 1.63 23.81 -18.41
N THR A 33 0.62 24.08 -19.22
CA THR A 33 -0.79 23.89 -18.82
C THR A 33 -1.08 22.43 -18.46
N LEU A 34 -0.62 21.47 -19.26
CA LEU A 34 -0.80 20.04 -18.97
C LEU A 34 -0.07 19.62 -17.68
N ILE A 35 1.14 20.14 -17.44
CA ILE A 35 1.89 19.90 -16.20
C ILE A 35 1.10 20.45 -15.01
N GLN A 36 0.58 21.69 -15.09
CA GLN A 36 -0.21 22.30 -14.01
C GLN A 36 -1.50 21.52 -13.74
N LEU A 37 -2.22 21.09 -14.78
CA LEU A 37 -3.42 20.26 -14.62
C LEU A 37 -3.11 18.94 -13.94
N TYR A 38 -2.02 18.28 -14.33
CA TYR A 38 -1.57 17.04 -13.70
C TYR A 38 -1.16 17.24 -12.24
N GLN A 39 -0.44 18.31 -11.93
CA GLN A 39 -0.06 18.66 -10.56
C GLN A 39 -1.29 18.96 -9.69
N ALA A 40 -2.26 19.72 -10.21
CA ALA A 40 -3.51 20.02 -9.51
C ALA A 40 -4.33 18.74 -9.25
N TYR A 41 -4.42 17.86 -10.25
CA TYR A 41 -5.04 16.55 -10.13
C TYR A 41 -4.36 15.72 -9.03
N ASN A 42 -3.04 15.52 -9.09
CA ASN A 42 -2.33 14.75 -8.08
C ASN A 42 -2.46 15.33 -6.67
N LYS A 43 -2.38 16.67 -6.54
CA LYS A 43 -2.58 17.33 -5.25
C LYS A 43 -3.95 17.03 -4.67
N HIS A 44 -4.99 17.06 -5.50
CA HIS A 44 -6.34 16.71 -5.07
C HIS A 44 -6.43 15.24 -4.61
N ILE A 45 -5.84 14.31 -5.37
CA ILE A 45 -5.82 12.88 -5.02
C ILE A 45 -5.11 12.66 -3.67
N LEU A 46 -3.88 13.16 -3.52
CA LEU A 46 -3.08 12.95 -2.31
C LEU A 46 -3.75 13.57 -1.07
N HIS A 47 -4.35 14.76 -1.21
CA HIS A 47 -5.07 15.38 -0.11
C HIS A 47 -6.29 14.56 0.33
N ALA A 48 -7.09 14.05 -0.63
CA ALA A 48 -8.24 13.21 -0.32
C ALA A 48 -7.83 11.90 0.35
N GLN A 49 -6.79 11.24 -0.16
CA GLN A 49 -6.23 10.01 0.43
C GLN A 49 -5.70 10.27 1.83
N SER A 50 -4.99 11.38 2.04
CA SER A 50 -4.37 11.66 3.33
C SER A 50 -5.36 11.94 4.45
N ASN A 51 -6.38 12.76 4.18
CA ASN A 51 -7.45 12.96 5.13
C ASN A 51 -8.14 11.64 5.47
N ARG A 52 -8.33 10.79 4.46
CA ARG A 52 -9.00 9.51 4.66
C ARG A 52 -8.20 8.50 5.47
N ILE A 53 -6.88 8.44 5.27
CA ILE A 53 -5.98 7.62 6.09
C ILE A 53 -6.02 8.08 7.55
N GLN A 54 -6.02 9.38 7.80
CA GLN A 54 -6.13 9.92 9.16
C GLN A 54 -7.45 9.55 9.84
N GLU A 55 -8.57 9.61 9.13
CA GLU A 55 -9.87 9.17 9.64
C GLU A 55 -9.87 7.67 9.99
N LEU A 56 -9.35 6.83 9.08
CA LEU A 56 -9.26 5.39 9.31
C LEU A 56 -8.33 5.05 10.49
N LYS A 57 -7.21 5.77 10.63
CA LYS A 57 -6.30 5.65 11.76
C LYS A 57 -7.02 5.88 13.09
N GLN A 58 -7.75 6.98 13.24
CA GLN A 58 -8.47 7.26 14.48
C GLN A 58 -9.54 6.20 14.79
N ALA A 59 -10.23 5.73 13.75
CA ALA A 59 -11.25 4.69 13.89
C ALA A 59 -10.64 3.35 14.31
N ILE A 60 -9.55 2.91 13.68
CA ILE A 60 -8.93 1.62 14.03
C ILE A 60 -8.28 1.65 15.41
N ILE A 61 -7.63 2.75 15.80
CA ILE A 61 -7.11 2.94 17.18
C ILE A 61 -8.25 2.77 18.20
N SER A 62 -9.43 3.31 17.90
CA SER A 62 -10.59 3.19 18.78
C SER A 62 -11.13 1.76 18.88
N ILE A 63 -11.03 0.97 17.79
CA ILE A 63 -11.46 -0.42 17.73
C ILE A 63 -10.48 -1.35 18.45
N THR A 64 -9.18 -1.19 18.18
CA THR A 64 -8.12 -2.05 18.74
C THR A 64 -7.68 -1.61 20.14
N ALA A 65 -8.07 -0.39 20.57
CA ALA A 65 -7.58 0.25 21.79
C ALA A 65 -6.04 0.35 21.84
N ASP A 66 -5.42 0.56 20.68
CA ASP A 66 -3.97 0.54 20.47
C ASP A 66 -3.57 1.78 19.68
N ASP A 67 -2.68 2.61 20.23
CA ASP A 67 -2.26 3.88 19.63
C ASP A 67 -0.99 3.79 18.78
N ALA A 68 -0.43 2.57 18.58
CA ALA A 68 0.76 2.34 17.76
C ALA A 68 0.50 2.44 16.24
N TRP A 69 -0.76 2.58 15.81
CA TRP A 69 -1.09 2.80 14.40
C TRP A 69 -0.52 4.15 13.89
N SER A 70 0.25 4.08 12.81
CA SER A 70 0.89 5.24 12.18
C SER A 70 0.37 5.48 10.77
N ASP A 71 0.43 6.74 10.32
CA ASP A 71 0.09 7.18 8.97
C ASP A 71 1.34 7.65 8.24
N MET A 72 2.05 6.72 7.59
CA MET A 72 3.32 6.98 6.93
C MET A 72 3.13 7.94 5.76
N GLU A 73 3.76 9.13 5.87
CA GLU A 73 3.61 10.27 4.96
C GLU A 73 2.15 10.67 4.70
N GLY A 74 1.23 10.24 5.57
CA GLY A 74 -0.20 10.41 5.40
C GLY A 74 -0.81 9.61 4.25
N LEU A 75 -0.12 8.66 3.62
CA LEU A 75 -0.67 7.92 2.46
C LEU A 75 -0.88 6.42 2.72
N GLU A 76 -0.21 5.89 3.74
CA GLU A 76 -0.30 4.49 4.14
C GLU A 76 -0.58 4.41 5.64
N LEU A 77 -1.55 3.59 6.01
CA LEU A 77 -1.83 3.21 7.39
C LEU A 77 -0.96 1.99 7.72
N VAL A 78 -0.20 2.07 8.81
CA VAL A 78 0.80 1.07 9.18
C VAL A 78 0.66 0.69 10.65
N TYR A 79 0.78 -0.60 10.94
CA TYR A 79 1.00 -1.14 12.27
C TYR A 79 2.16 -2.14 12.22
N GLU A 80 3.16 -1.99 13.09
CA GLU A 80 4.41 -2.75 13.03
C GLU A 80 4.91 -3.35 14.36
N ASP A 81 4.10 -3.25 15.43
CA ASP A 81 4.48 -3.67 16.78
C ASP A 81 4.21 -5.17 17.06
N PHE A 82 4.54 -6.03 16.11
CA PHE A 82 4.46 -7.49 16.27
C PHE A 82 5.84 -8.12 16.53
N SER A 83 5.86 -9.22 17.29
CA SER A 83 7.09 -9.98 17.57
C SER A 83 6.85 -11.49 17.43
N PRO A 84 7.51 -12.19 16.48
CA PRO A 84 8.46 -11.72 15.46
C PRO A 84 7.90 -10.65 14.51
N ALA A 85 8.79 -9.89 13.86
CA ALA A 85 8.41 -8.68 13.12
C ALA A 85 7.44 -8.96 11.96
N MET A 86 6.29 -8.32 12.00
CA MET A 86 5.29 -8.32 10.92
C MET A 86 4.63 -6.95 10.87
N MET A 87 4.14 -6.57 9.71
CA MET A 87 3.49 -5.28 9.50
C MET A 87 2.15 -5.47 8.82
N ILE A 88 1.14 -4.73 9.27
CA ILE A 88 -0.10 -4.50 8.53
C ILE A 88 0.08 -3.18 7.81
N THR A 89 -0.07 -3.16 6.49
CA THR A 89 -0.04 -1.91 5.73
C THR A 89 -1.26 -1.77 4.83
N GLY A 90 -1.83 -0.58 4.76
CA GLY A 90 -3.02 -0.31 3.97
C GLY A 90 -3.01 1.07 3.33
N GLY A 91 -3.37 1.15 2.05
CA GLY A 91 -3.32 2.40 1.30
C GLY A 91 -4.34 2.48 0.17
N PHE A 92 -4.67 3.70 -0.24
CA PHE A 92 -5.62 3.94 -1.32
C PHE A 92 -4.96 3.91 -2.71
N ALA A 93 -5.58 3.20 -3.64
CA ALA A 93 -5.33 3.38 -5.06
C ALA A 93 -6.39 4.32 -5.66
N SER A 94 -5.96 5.20 -6.56
CA SER A 94 -6.85 6.10 -7.30
C SER A 94 -7.26 5.50 -8.65
N GLY A 95 -8.47 5.84 -9.09
CA GLY A 95 -8.97 5.60 -10.44
C GLY A 95 -9.05 6.92 -11.23
N ALA A 96 -9.41 6.85 -12.52
CA ALA A 96 -9.40 7.99 -13.45
C ALA A 96 -10.26 9.21 -13.04
N GLY A 97 -11.11 9.08 -12.02
CA GLY A 97 -11.88 10.19 -11.44
C GLY A 97 -12.19 10.02 -9.95
N GLU A 98 -11.57 9.06 -9.28
CA GLU A 98 -11.89 8.70 -7.90
C GLU A 98 -10.61 8.55 -7.09
N ALA A 99 -10.38 9.48 -6.15
CA ALA A 99 -9.19 9.48 -5.31
C ALA A 99 -9.10 8.26 -4.38
N LEU A 100 -10.25 7.75 -3.97
CA LEU A 100 -10.44 6.67 -3.00
C LEU A 100 -11.06 5.45 -3.69
N HIS A 101 -10.53 5.04 -4.84
CA HIS A 101 -11.17 3.99 -5.65
C HIS A 101 -11.15 2.64 -4.93
N THR A 102 -9.97 2.20 -4.50
CA THR A 102 -9.82 1.00 -3.66
C THR A 102 -8.88 1.25 -2.51
N PHE A 103 -9.09 0.53 -1.42
CA PHE A 103 -8.17 0.39 -0.31
C PHE A 103 -7.53 -1.00 -0.41
N ASN A 104 -6.20 -1.06 -0.50
CA ASN A 104 -5.45 -2.30 -0.59
C ASN A 104 -4.76 -2.55 0.74
N LEU A 105 -4.88 -3.78 1.24
CA LEU A 105 -4.36 -4.20 2.53
C LEU A 105 -3.34 -5.34 2.35
N PHE A 106 -2.22 -5.25 3.06
CA PHE A 106 -1.11 -6.17 2.98
C PHE A 106 -0.61 -6.58 4.37
N LEU A 107 -0.12 -7.81 4.45
CA LEU A 107 0.77 -8.25 5.52
C LEU A 107 2.19 -8.30 4.99
N THR A 108 3.14 -7.74 5.72
CA THR A 108 4.54 -7.69 5.29
C THR A 108 5.46 -8.23 6.38
N ALA A 109 6.28 -9.22 6.04
CA ALA A 109 7.42 -9.66 6.83
C ALA A 109 8.72 -9.04 6.29
N PRO A 110 9.62 -8.53 7.16
CA PRO A 110 10.89 -7.96 6.72
C PRO A 110 11.90 -9.01 6.24
N ASP A 111 11.77 -10.26 6.73
CA ASP A 111 12.61 -11.39 6.41
C ASP A 111 11.83 -12.73 6.39
N GLN A 112 12.47 -13.76 5.84
CA GLN A 112 11.88 -15.10 5.73
C GLN A 112 11.67 -15.75 7.11
N LEU A 113 12.50 -15.44 8.11
CA LEU A 113 12.38 -16.02 9.44
C LEU A 113 11.09 -15.57 10.12
N SER A 114 10.81 -14.27 10.05
CA SER A 114 9.59 -13.68 10.59
C SER A 114 8.37 -14.17 9.82
N TRP A 115 8.45 -14.29 8.50
CA TRP A 115 7.36 -14.88 7.69
C TRP A 115 7.03 -16.31 8.11
N SER A 116 8.03 -17.19 8.14
CA SER A 116 7.83 -18.61 8.48
C SER A 116 7.32 -18.83 9.91
N HIS A 117 7.42 -17.85 10.80
CA HIS A 117 6.79 -17.92 12.12
C HIS A 117 5.26 -17.91 12.06
N TYR A 118 4.68 -17.18 11.10
CA TYR A 118 3.23 -16.98 10.97
C TYR A 118 2.61 -17.70 9.77
N GLU A 119 3.45 -18.27 8.89
CA GLU A 119 3.09 -18.73 7.55
C GLU A 119 1.89 -19.69 7.53
N ASP A 120 1.93 -20.76 8.33
CA ASP A 120 0.88 -21.77 8.32
C ASP A 120 -0.48 -21.18 8.71
N GLN A 121 -0.52 -20.34 9.75
CA GLN A 121 -1.77 -19.76 10.23
C GLN A 121 -2.29 -18.68 9.28
N ILE A 122 -1.40 -17.83 8.74
CA ILE A 122 -1.75 -16.80 7.77
C ILE A 122 -2.30 -17.43 6.48
N ILE A 123 -1.63 -18.44 5.93
CA ILE A 123 -2.07 -19.09 4.68
C ILE A 123 -3.38 -19.86 4.90
N SER A 124 -3.58 -20.45 6.09
CA SER A 124 -4.86 -21.09 6.44
C SER A 124 -6.03 -20.10 6.50
N ARG A 125 -5.79 -18.86 6.90
CA ARG A 125 -6.80 -17.79 6.95
C ARG A 125 -7.04 -17.18 5.56
N TYR A 126 -5.97 -16.88 4.84
CA TYR A 126 -5.99 -16.18 3.55
C TYR A 126 -5.72 -17.11 2.36
N THR A 127 -6.44 -18.23 2.31
CA THR A 127 -6.23 -19.33 1.34
C THR A 127 -6.27 -18.95 -0.15
N LYS A 128 -6.82 -17.79 -0.50
CA LYS A 128 -6.94 -17.30 -1.88
C LYS A 128 -5.80 -16.36 -2.30
N HIS A 129 -4.87 -16.09 -1.40
CA HIS A 129 -3.83 -15.10 -1.57
C HIS A 129 -2.47 -15.76 -1.59
N GLU A 130 -1.65 -15.42 -2.58
CA GLU A 130 -0.28 -15.92 -2.71
C GLU A 130 0.71 -14.87 -2.21
N PRO A 131 1.68 -15.24 -1.36
CA PRO A 131 2.71 -14.33 -0.92
C PRO A 131 3.68 -14.01 -2.06
N VAL A 132 4.08 -12.74 -2.17
CA VAL A 132 5.06 -12.24 -3.13
C VAL A 132 6.37 -11.98 -2.41
N ILE A 133 7.43 -12.68 -2.84
CA ILE A 133 8.77 -12.49 -2.30
C ILE A 133 9.47 -11.36 -3.07
N GLN A 134 9.82 -10.28 -2.36
CA GLN A 134 10.52 -9.11 -2.89
C GLN A 134 11.85 -8.91 -2.15
N GLY A 135 12.91 -9.48 -2.72
CA GLY A 135 14.23 -9.47 -2.07
C GLY A 135 14.20 -10.30 -0.79
N ARG A 136 14.32 -9.63 0.37
CA ARG A 136 14.23 -10.29 1.69
C ARG A 136 12.83 -10.26 2.28
N ARG A 137 11.94 -9.39 1.76
CA ARG A 137 10.62 -9.18 2.31
C ARG A 137 9.61 -10.13 1.68
N THR A 138 8.65 -10.55 2.47
CA THR A 138 7.49 -11.31 1.99
C THR A 138 6.25 -10.45 2.17
N ILE A 139 5.50 -10.23 1.10
CA ILE A 139 4.29 -9.41 1.10
C ILE A 139 3.11 -10.29 0.72
N LEU A 140 2.10 -10.34 1.57
CA LEU A 140 0.83 -11.01 1.27
C LEU A 140 -0.26 -9.96 1.09
N PRO A 141 -0.79 -9.76 -0.14
CA PRO A 141 -2.01 -8.97 -0.33
C PRO A 141 -3.18 -9.72 0.28
N ILE A 142 -3.84 -9.15 1.30
CA ILE A 142 -4.95 -9.81 2.01
C ILE A 142 -6.33 -9.23 1.65
N GLY A 143 -6.37 -8.09 0.94
CA GLY A 143 -7.63 -7.54 0.46
C GLY A 143 -7.50 -6.35 -0.46
N THR A 144 -8.47 -6.23 -1.36
CA THR A 144 -8.75 -5.01 -2.15
C THR A 144 -10.23 -4.68 -1.96
N ILE A 145 -10.50 -3.56 -1.30
CA ILE A 145 -11.83 -3.17 -0.82
C ILE A 145 -12.23 -1.87 -1.51
N PRO A 146 -13.51 -1.67 -1.91
CA PRO A 146 -13.96 -0.36 -2.40
C PRO A 146 -13.66 0.75 -1.39
N GLY A 147 -13.01 1.84 -1.80
CA GLY A 147 -12.47 2.82 -0.84
C GLY A 147 -13.53 3.63 -0.09
N HIS A 148 -14.79 3.60 -0.56
CA HIS A 148 -15.93 4.20 0.13
C HIS A 148 -16.54 3.28 1.21
N ASP A 149 -16.19 1.99 1.24
CA ASP A 149 -16.74 1.04 2.21
C ASP A 149 -15.94 1.05 3.52
N THR A 150 -16.20 2.07 4.34
CA THR A 150 -15.55 2.25 5.65
C THR A 150 -15.66 1.01 6.53
N SER A 151 -16.83 0.37 6.57
CA SER A 151 -17.08 -0.74 7.46
C SER A 151 -16.26 -1.97 7.05
N ALA A 152 -16.21 -2.27 5.75
CA ALA A 152 -15.40 -3.38 5.25
C ALA A 152 -13.90 -3.14 5.48
N ILE A 153 -13.43 -1.90 5.28
CA ILE A 153 -12.02 -1.54 5.52
C ILE A 153 -11.65 -1.75 6.99
N LEU A 154 -12.44 -1.20 7.92
CA LEU A 154 -12.16 -1.32 9.35
C LEU A 154 -12.25 -2.77 9.83
N HIS A 155 -13.22 -3.53 9.33
CA HIS A 155 -13.35 -4.95 9.67
C HIS A 155 -12.15 -5.77 9.18
N ALA A 156 -11.63 -5.50 7.97
CA ALA A 156 -10.44 -6.18 7.46
C ALA A 156 -9.17 -5.82 8.23
N LEU A 157 -9.03 -4.54 8.63
CA LEU A 157 -7.93 -4.08 9.48
C LEU A 157 -7.98 -4.73 10.87
N GLU A 158 -9.16 -4.78 11.48
CA GLU A 158 -9.39 -5.44 12.78
C GLU A 158 -9.09 -6.94 12.68
N ASP A 159 -9.61 -7.65 11.67
CA ASP A 159 -9.36 -9.08 11.50
C ASP A 159 -7.87 -9.39 11.33
N ALA A 160 -7.14 -8.57 10.56
CA ALA A 160 -5.70 -8.70 10.40
C ALA A 160 -4.95 -8.45 11.72
N TYR A 161 -5.33 -7.40 12.46
CA TYR A 161 -4.74 -7.07 13.75
C TYR A 161 -4.98 -8.17 14.79
N THR A 162 -6.22 -8.61 14.94
CA THR A 162 -6.59 -9.66 15.90
C THR A 162 -5.86 -10.96 15.60
N LEU A 163 -5.80 -11.38 14.33
CA LEU A 163 -5.06 -12.56 13.92
C LEU A 163 -3.59 -12.49 14.35
N LEU A 164 -2.90 -11.39 14.01
CA LEU A 164 -1.47 -11.27 14.32
C LEU A 164 -1.22 -11.16 15.83
N SER A 165 -2.05 -10.42 16.56
CA SER A 165 -1.99 -10.31 18.02
C SER A 165 -2.16 -11.68 18.69
N GLU A 166 -3.12 -12.49 18.24
CA GLU A 166 -3.33 -13.86 18.75
C GLU A 166 -2.12 -14.76 18.50
N LEU A 167 -1.50 -14.66 17.32
CA LEU A 167 -0.32 -15.46 16.97
C LEU A 167 0.92 -15.02 17.76
N THR A 168 1.11 -13.72 17.96
CA THR A 168 2.19 -13.17 18.78
C THR A 168 2.05 -13.61 20.26
N VAL A 169 0.84 -13.59 20.84
CA VAL A 169 0.63 -13.98 22.24
C VAL A 169 0.68 -15.50 22.43
N SER A 170 0.05 -16.27 21.54
CA SER A 170 -0.04 -17.74 21.67
C SER A 170 1.32 -18.43 21.61
N ASN A 171 2.28 -17.85 20.89
CA ASN A 171 3.63 -18.40 20.78
C ASN A 171 4.58 -17.98 21.92
N PHE A 172 4.15 -17.06 22.80
CA PHE A 172 4.89 -16.67 24.02
C PHE A 172 4.61 -17.60 25.21
N LEU A 173 3.50 -18.35 25.19
CA LEU A 173 3.21 -19.37 26.19
C LEU A 173 3.62 -20.73 25.61
N PRO A 174 4.85 -21.21 25.85
CA PRO A 174 5.15 -22.60 25.53
C PRO A 174 4.14 -23.46 26.28
N THR A 175 3.47 -24.36 25.58
CA THR A 175 2.66 -25.41 26.18
C THR A 175 3.47 -26.05 27.31
N LEU A 176 3.10 -25.77 28.56
CA LEU A 176 3.57 -26.49 29.73
C LEU A 176 2.97 -27.91 29.67
N THR A 177 3.44 -28.72 28.73
CA THR A 177 3.23 -30.16 28.80
C THR A 177 4.17 -30.69 29.87
N SER A 178 3.63 -30.78 31.09
CA SER A 178 4.16 -31.68 32.12
C SER A 178 4.23 -33.10 31.56
N HIS A 179 5.43 -33.65 31.49
CA HIS A 179 5.69 -35.08 31.52
C HIS A 179 6.82 -35.37 32.51
#